data_AF-A0A366HPL9-F1
#
_entry.id   AF-A0A366HPL9-F1
#
_cell.length_a   1.000
_cell.length_b   1.000
_cell.length_c   1.000
_cell.angle_alpha   90.00
_cell.angle_beta   90.00
_cell.angle_gamma   90.00
#
_symmetry.space_group_name_H-M   'P 1'
#
loop_
_entity.id
_entity.type
_entity.pdbx_description
1 polymer ?
#
loop_
_entity_poly.entity_id
_entity_poly.type
_entity_poly.pdbx_seq_one_letter_code
_entity_poly.pdbx_strand_id
1 'polypeptide(L)'
;MSTTHPGKSHIATWALLLLAVPLLYVLTVPAVMCIVVRPRWSGMASARPSKTTKGWVTDHWPDWLNVYCEPYNWLVDETPLGPHMLGYQQWWWKLCDK
;
A
#
# COMPACT_ATOMS: atom_id res chain seq x y z
N MET A 1 -12.99 47.49 -13.36
CA MET A 1 -11.85 46.60 -13.68
C MET A 1 -11.67 45.66 -12.50
N SER A 2 -12.10 44.41 -12.65
CA SER A 2 -11.98 43.39 -11.60
C SER A 2 -10.57 42.80 -11.66
N THR A 3 -9.78 43.01 -10.62
CA THR A 3 -8.45 42.41 -10.46
C THR A 3 -8.60 40.94 -10.09
N THR A 4 -8.77 40.09 -11.09
CA THR A 4 -8.60 38.64 -10.92
C THR A 4 -7.14 38.36 -10.59
N HIS A 5 -6.83 38.09 -9.33
CA HIS A 5 -5.51 37.64 -8.88
C HIS A 5 -5.20 36.25 -9.47
N PRO A 6 -4.33 36.12 -10.49
CA PRO A 6 -4.06 34.84 -11.13
C PRO A 6 -3.12 33.97 -10.29
N GLY A 7 -2.30 34.58 -9.42
CA GLY A 7 -1.18 33.89 -8.76
C GLY A 7 -1.55 32.95 -7.60
N LYS A 8 -2.67 33.16 -6.90
CA LYS A 8 -3.01 32.38 -5.70
C LYS A 8 -3.55 30.99 -6.02
N SER A 9 -4.30 30.86 -7.12
CA SER A 9 -4.93 29.59 -7.51
C SER A 9 -3.89 28.55 -7.93
N HIS A 10 -2.86 28.94 -8.68
CA HIS A 10 -1.82 28.01 -9.12
C HIS A 10 -1.02 27.43 -7.95
N ILE A 11 -0.65 28.24 -6.96
CA ILE A 11 0.09 27.80 -5.78
C ILE A 11 -0.73 26.79 -4.98
N ALA A 12 -2.03 27.06 -4.78
CA ALA A 12 -2.92 26.14 -4.09
C ALA A 12 -3.07 24.81 -4.83
N THR A 13 -3.17 24.84 -6.16
CA THR A 13 -3.22 23.63 -6.99
C THR A 13 -1.92 22.81 -6.86
N TRP A 14 -0.76 23.44 -6.93
CA TRP A 14 0.53 22.75 -6.78
C TRP A 14 0.70 22.14 -5.38
N ALA A 15 0.35 22.88 -4.32
CA ALA A 15 0.38 22.36 -2.97
C ALA A 15 -0.56 21.14 -2.81
N LEU A 16 -1.75 21.20 -3.40
CA LEU A 16 -2.69 20.08 -3.39
C LEU A 16 -2.12 18.87 -4.14
N LEU A 17 -1.53 19.07 -5.32
CA LEU A 17 -0.94 17.97 -6.10
C LEU A 17 0.22 17.30 -5.36
N LEU A 18 1.09 18.09 -4.72
CA LEU A 18 2.22 17.58 -3.94
C LEU A 18 1.76 16.74 -2.75
N LEU A 19 0.59 17.00 -2.18
CA LEU A 19 0.01 16.19 -1.10
C LEU A 19 -0.83 15.02 -1.61
N ALA A 20 -1.64 15.26 -2.63
CA ALA A 20 -2.60 14.29 -3.15
C ALA A 20 -1.89 13.14 -3.88
N VAL A 21 -0.84 13.39 -4.64
CA VAL A 21 -0.15 12.34 -5.40
C VAL A 21 0.48 11.28 -4.49
N PRO A 22 1.30 11.63 -3.47
CA PRO A 22 1.82 10.63 -2.54
C PRO A 22 0.72 9.92 -1.76
N LEU A 23 -0.33 10.65 -1.35
CA LEU A 23 -1.44 10.07 -0.61
C LEU A 23 -2.20 9.03 -1.45
N LEU A 24 -2.54 9.37 -2.70
CA LEU A 24 -3.19 8.45 -3.62
C LEU A 24 -2.32 7.24 -3.96
N TYR A 25 -1.01 7.46 -4.11
CA TYR A 25 -0.06 6.36 -4.29
C TYR A 25 -0.11 5.39 -3.10
N VAL A 26 0.01 5.89 -1.86
CA VAL A 26 -0.07 5.07 -0.65
C VAL A 26 -1.38 4.28 -0.56
N LEU A 27 -2.50 4.92 -0.90
CA LEU A 27 -3.82 4.29 -0.86
C LEU A 27 -4.00 3.20 -1.94
N THR A 28 -3.30 3.31 -3.06
CA THR A 28 -3.46 2.36 -4.18
C THR A 28 -2.52 1.16 -4.10
N VAL A 29 -1.37 1.28 -3.43
CA VAL A 29 -0.37 0.21 -3.38
C VAL A 29 -0.93 -1.14 -2.89
N PRO A 30 -1.66 -1.25 -1.75
CA PRO A 30 -2.20 -2.54 -1.32
C PRO A 30 -3.23 -3.14 -2.28
N ALA A 31 -4.00 -2.30 -2.98
CA ALA A 31 -4.93 -2.75 -4.02
C ALA A 31 -4.18 -3.32 -5.23
N VAL A 32 -3.09 -2.67 -5.66
CA VAL A 32 -2.21 -3.18 -6.71
C VAL A 32 -1.60 -4.52 -6.30
N MET A 33 -1.07 -4.63 -5.08
CA MET A 33 -0.56 -5.91 -4.55
C MET A 33 -1.63 -7.00 -4.63
N CYS A 34 -2.86 -6.73 -4.18
CA CYS A 34 -3.97 -7.68 -4.27
C CYS A 34 -4.19 -8.22 -5.69
N ILE A 35 -4.25 -7.34 -6.68
CA ILE A 35 -4.54 -7.69 -8.07
C ILE A 35 -3.41 -8.53 -8.66
N VAL A 36 -2.16 -8.19 -8.35
CA VAL A 36 -0.97 -8.80 -8.95
C VAL A 36 -0.64 -10.14 -8.31
N VAL A 37 -0.57 -10.21 -6.97
CA VAL A 37 -0.01 -11.38 -6.27
C VAL A 37 -1.05 -12.29 -5.63
N ARG A 38 -2.32 -11.87 -5.62
CA ARG A 38 -3.49 -12.61 -5.11
C ARG A 38 -3.22 -13.28 -3.75
N PRO A 39 -3.09 -12.48 -2.68
CA PRO A 39 -2.79 -13.00 -1.36
C PRO A 39 -3.89 -13.96 -0.92
N ARG A 40 -3.50 -15.10 -0.37
CA ARG A 40 -4.40 -16.11 0.18
C ARG A 40 -4.08 -16.37 1.65
N TRP A 41 -5.11 -16.54 2.47
CA TRP A 41 -4.90 -16.96 3.85
C TRP A 41 -4.66 -18.47 3.91
N SER A 42 -3.46 -18.88 4.29
CA SER A 42 -3.13 -20.32 4.40
C SER A 42 -2.54 -20.67 5.76
N GLY A 43 -2.87 -21.86 6.24
CA GLY A 43 -2.13 -22.52 7.30
C GLY A 43 -1.10 -23.45 6.67
N MET A 44 0.17 -23.07 6.66
CA MET A 44 1.22 -24.01 6.28
C MET A 44 1.42 -25.00 7.43
N ALA A 45 1.26 -26.29 7.14
CA ALA A 45 1.71 -27.34 8.03
C ALA A 45 3.25 -27.29 8.04
N SER A 46 3.84 -26.83 9.14
CA SER A 46 5.28 -27.00 9.32
C SER A 46 5.60 -28.49 9.32
N ALA A 47 6.78 -28.87 8.81
CA ALA A 47 7.30 -30.24 8.90
C ALA A 47 7.44 -30.76 10.36
N ARG A 48 7.22 -29.91 11.36
CA ARG A 48 7.04 -30.27 12.78
C ARG A 48 5.54 -30.33 13.12
N PRO A 49 5.04 -31.44 13.68
CA PRO A 49 3.61 -31.68 13.88
C PRO A 49 2.90 -30.75 14.88
N SER A 50 3.58 -29.76 15.48
CA SER A 50 3.01 -28.92 16.56
C SER A 50 2.84 -27.43 16.22
N LYS A 51 3.20 -26.95 15.03
CA LYS A 51 3.03 -25.52 14.66
C LYS A 51 2.52 -25.33 13.23
N THR A 52 1.21 -25.16 13.10
CA THR A 52 0.61 -24.55 11.91
C THR A 52 0.82 -23.03 12.01
N THR A 53 1.72 -22.48 11.18
CA THR A 53 1.88 -21.03 11.09
C THR A 53 0.82 -20.53 10.12
N LYS A 54 -0.19 -19.84 10.66
CA LYS A 54 -1.23 -19.19 9.86
C LYS A 54 -0.71 -17.84 9.40
N GLY A 55 -0.82 -17.55 8.12
CA GLY A 55 -0.39 -16.27 7.57
C GLY A 55 -0.87 -16.06 6.14
N TRP A 56 -0.65 -14.83 5.66
CA TRP A 56 -0.83 -14.50 4.26
C TRP A 56 0.30 -15.08 3.44
N VAL A 57 -0.05 -15.79 2.37
CA VAL A 57 0.89 -16.27 1.36
C VAL A 57 0.52 -15.69 0.00
N THR A 58 1.54 -15.45 -0.81
CA THR A 58 1.42 -14.93 -2.17
C THR A 58 2.05 -15.94 -3.13
N ASP A 59 1.48 -16.11 -4.32
CA ASP A 59 1.92 -17.17 -5.24
C ASP A 59 3.18 -16.78 -6.03
N HIS A 60 3.18 -15.58 -6.59
CA HIS A 60 4.31 -15.05 -7.36
C HIS A 60 4.45 -13.55 -7.10
N TRP A 61 5.66 -13.13 -6.72
CA TRP A 61 5.99 -11.72 -6.51
C TRP A 61 6.94 -11.26 -7.63
N PRO A 62 6.46 -10.46 -8.60
CA PRO A 62 7.31 -10.04 -9.71
C PRO A 62 8.28 -8.94 -9.29
N ASP A 63 9.47 -8.91 -9.88
CA ASP A 63 10.55 -7.98 -9.50
C ASP A 63 10.15 -6.51 -9.59
N TRP A 64 9.38 -6.16 -10.63
CA TRP A 64 8.89 -4.79 -10.81
C TRP A 64 8.00 -4.34 -9.66
N LEU A 65 7.23 -5.26 -9.05
CA LEU A 65 6.35 -4.94 -7.94
C LEU A 65 7.17 -4.64 -6.68
N ASN A 66 8.32 -5.31 -6.50
CA ASN A 66 9.24 -5.00 -5.42
C ASN A 66 9.73 -3.55 -5.49
N VAL A 67 10.18 -3.12 -6.68
CA VAL A 67 10.60 -1.73 -6.93
C VAL A 67 9.42 -0.76 -6.77
N TYR A 68 8.25 -1.12 -7.31
CA TYR A 68 7.04 -0.30 -7.19
C TYR A 68 6.61 -0.07 -5.74
N CYS A 69 6.81 -1.05 -4.85
CA CYS A 69 6.40 -0.99 -3.46
C CYS A 69 7.47 -0.42 -2.52
N GLU A 70 8.70 -0.17 -2.98
CA GLU A 70 9.81 0.29 -2.15
C GLU A 70 9.48 1.56 -1.33
N PRO A 71 8.88 2.63 -1.90
CA PRO A 71 8.50 3.80 -1.11
C PRO A 71 7.43 3.51 -0.05
N TYR A 72 6.50 2.59 -0.35
CA TYR A 72 5.48 2.15 0.59
C TYR A 72 6.10 1.34 1.74
N ASN A 73 7.03 0.43 1.43
CA ASN A 73 7.75 -0.37 2.43
C ASN A 73 8.61 0.52 3.32
N TRP A 74 9.30 1.51 2.75
CA TRP A 74 10.03 2.51 3.52
C TRP A 74 9.11 3.24 4.52
N LEU A 75 7.89 3.63 4.11
CA LEU A 75 6.91 4.22 5.04
C LEU A 75 6.50 3.26 6.15
N VAL A 76 6.37 1.97 5.84
CA VAL A 76 6.01 0.94 6.82
C VAL A 76 7.13 0.75 7.85
N ASP A 77 8.38 0.71 7.40
CA ASP A 77 9.53 0.30 8.21
C ASP A 77 10.14 1.48 8.99
N GLU A 78 10.16 2.68 8.38
CA GLU A 78 10.94 3.82 8.89
C GLU A 78 10.09 4.92 9.53
N THR A 79 8.76 4.79 9.52
CA THR A 79 7.88 5.82 10.09
C THR A 79 6.93 5.30 11.16
N PRO A 80 6.43 6.17 12.06
CA PRO A 80 5.40 5.80 13.04
C PRO A 80 4.07 5.34 12.40
N LEU A 81 3.89 5.50 11.08
CA LEU A 81 2.71 5.04 10.38
C LEU A 81 2.72 3.53 10.10
N GLY A 82 3.84 2.84 10.33
CA GLY A 82 4.01 1.41 10.06
C GLY A 82 2.84 0.52 10.51
N PRO A 83 2.42 0.57 11.79
CA PRO A 83 1.29 -0.23 12.27
C PRO A 83 -0.02 0.05 11.52
N HIS A 84 -0.28 1.31 11.17
CA HIS A 84 -1.48 1.70 10.43
C HIS A 84 -1.44 1.22 8.98
N MET A 85 -0.29 1.33 8.34
CA MET A 85 -0.06 0.87 6.97
C MET A 85 -0.20 -0.65 6.85
N LEU A 86 0.39 -1.39 7.79
CA LEU A 86 0.21 -2.85 7.89
C LEU A 86 -1.26 -3.24 8.13
N GLY A 87 -1.96 -2.53 9.01
CA GLY A 87 -3.39 -2.74 9.23
C GLY A 87 -4.22 -2.50 7.97
N TYR A 88 -3.91 -1.45 7.21
CA TYR A 88 -4.54 -1.13 5.95
C TYR A 88 -4.28 -2.19 4.87
N GLN A 89 -3.03 -2.65 4.74
CA GLN A 89 -2.65 -3.73 3.83
C GLN A 89 -3.36 -5.04 4.18
N GLN A 90 -3.41 -5.42 5.47
CA GLN A 90 -4.12 -6.62 5.92
C GLN A 90 -5.63 -6.52 5.66
N TRP A 91 -6.23 -5.35 5.81
CA TRP A 91 -7.63 -5.13 5.47
C TRP A 91 -7.89 -5.38 3.98
N TRP A 92 -7.02 -4.87 3.10
CA TRP A 92 -7.10 -5.15 1.66
C TRP A 92 -6.94 -6.64 1.36
N TRP A 93 -5.95 -7.31 1.94
CA TRP A 93 -5.76 -8.74 1.72
C TRP A 93 -6.99 -9.56 2.11
N LYS A 94 -7.64 -9.25 3.25
CA LYS A 94 -8.92 -9.86 3.63
C LYS A 94 -10.05 -9.59 2.63
N LEU A 95 -10.04 -8.43 1.99
CA LEU A 95 -11.04 -8.09 0.98
C LEU A 95 -10.84 -8.91 -0.31
N CYS A 96 -9.59 -9.21 -0.66
CA CYS A 96 -9.19 -9.90 -1.89
C CYS A 96 -9.19 -11.44 -1.78
N ASP A 97 -9.18 -12.00 -0.57
CA ASP A 97 -9.23 -13.45 -0.27
C ASP A 97 -10.65 -14.05 -0.41
N LYS A 98 -11.58 -13.35 -1.07
CA LYS A 98 -12.96 -13.79 -1.33
C LYS A 98 -13.09 -14.29 -2.76
#